data_AF-A0A178AJ40-F1
#
_entry.id   AF-A0A178AJ40-F1
#
_cell.length_a   1.000
_cell.length_b   1.000
_cell.length_c   1.000
_cell.angle_alpha   90.00
_cell.angle_beta   90.00
_cell.angle_gamma   90.00
#
_symmetry.space_group_name_H-M   'P 1'
#
loop_
_entity.id
_entity.type
_entity.pdbx_description
1 polymer ?
#
loop_
_entity_poly.entity_id
_entity_poly.type
_entity_poly.pdbx_seq_one_letter_code
_entity_poly.pdbx_strand_id
1 'polypeptide(L)'
;MASATSTIFVASVLGVLLYNARLASATPSPSVSDTLFRTSNVTGGPVDEIKCYALPYGAIGIFSHLLTFWTIAWMSVGKTPLWPFFEMKTYKFDMFLACAALCTCIPIASITMHRCRLSWHFLLICIWKLVTSVSLACITLHRCWIIRKEGNPSHGRKDTELQRLGGYQAAQTYESYNNGMYAHNDSRSDLPSPAAQFRNNPYGSSPSAQNNSRSGIFSRDELTNNNSKPRDTAPLWWLVLYLSGTIVGMVGLCSLLWTTFRKDATIRHLTYGFGAVLAIIPILVAIFWYVHHLEMSEQGKRGFLLAVWQTLSGSFVAFVAVFGVFSSLYSDLVLGSIANNLFGMPSDDFAPLYWAWFIAKRVPLLSL
;
A
#
# COMPACT_ATOMS: atom_id res chain seq x y z
N MET A 1 -4.18 -19.91 -13.26
CA MET A 1 -3.33 -18.98 -14.04
C MET A 1 -2.83 -17.76 -13.25
N ALA A 2 -3.57 -17.25 -12.24
CA ALA A 2 -3.12 -16.14 -11.38
C ALA A 2 -1.79 -16.38 -10.63
N SER A 3 -1.53 -17.64 -10.24
CA SER A 3 -0.25 -18.04 -9.65
C SER A 3 0.92 -17.92 -10.65
N ALA A 4 0.72 -18.31 -11.91
CA ALA A 4 1.81 -18.38 -12.89
C ALA A 4 2.39 -16.98 -13.23
N THR A 5 1.54 -15.98 -13.50
CA THR A 5 2.01 -14.62 -13.80
C THR A 5 2.66 -13.94 -12.60
N SER A 6 2.13 -14.19 -11.38
CA SER A 6 2.76 -13.73 -10.15
C SER A 6 4.14 -14.37 -9.94
N THR A 7 4.26 -15.68 -10.16
CA THR A 7 5.55 -16.39 -10.01
C THR A 7 6.60 -15.96 -11.02
N ILE A 8 6.24 -15.72 -12.29
CA ILE A 8 7.19 -15.26 -13.31
C ILE A 8 7.70 -13.85 -12.97
N PHE A 9 6.81 -12.98 -12.50
CA PHE A 9 7.20 -11.63 -12.11
C PHE A 9 8.05 -11.61 -10.82
N VAL A 10 7.69 -12.42 -9.83
CA VAL A 10 8.51 -12.59 -8.62
C VAL A 10 9.88 -13.17 -8.99
N ALA A 11 9.93 -14.15 -9.90
CA ALA A 11 11.17 -14.73 -10.39
C ALA A 11 12.01 -13.73 -11.18
N SER A 12 11.41 -12.83 -11.97
CA SER A 12 12.16 -11.80 -12.70
C SER A 12 12.70 -10.73 -11.76
N VAL A 13 11.91 -10.28 -10.79
CA VAL A 13 12.36 -9.36 -9.73
C VAL A 13 13.47 -10.01 -8.90
N LEU A 14 13.29 -11.25 -8.47
CA LEU A 14 14.29 -12.00 -7.72
C LEU A 14 15.54 -12.23 -8.57
N GLY A 15 15.40 -12.52 -9.86
CA GLY A 15 16.51 -12.65 -10.81
C GLY A 15 17.31 -11.35 -10.94
N VAL A 16 16.64 -10.21 -11.05
CA VAL A 16 17.29 -8.88 -11.05
C VAL A 16 17.99 -8.61 -9.71
N LEU A 17 17.34 -8.92 -8.59
CA LEU A 17 17.94 -8.76 -7.26
C LEU A 17 19.15 -9.67 -7.05
N LEU A 18 19.08 -10.93 -7.47
CA LEU A 18 20.17 -11.90 -7.42
C LEU A 18 21.31 -11.51 -8.36
N TYR A 19 20.99 -11.03 -9.56
CA TYR A 19 21.99 -10.51 -10.50
C TYR A 19 22.73 -9.32 -9.89
N ASN A 20 22.01 -8.36 -9.30
CA ASN A 20 22.62 -7.22 -8.60
C ASN A 20 23.40 -7.66 -7.35
N ALA A 21 22.92 -8.65 -6.59
CA ALA A 21 23.64 -9.20 -5.44
C ALA A 21 24.94 -9.90 -5.87
N ARG A 22 24.93 -10.62 -7.00
CA ARG A 22 26.15 -11.20 -7.58
C ARG A 22 27.12 -10.14 -8.09
N LEU A 23 26.63 -9.09 -8.75
CA LEU A 23 27.46 -7.95 -9.14
C LEU A 23 28.06 -7.22 -7.93
N ALA A 24 27.35 -7.17 -6.80
CA ALA A 24 27.84 -6.61 -5.55
C ALA A 24 28.90 -7.50 -4.87
N SER A 25 28.89 -8.81 -5.15
CA SER A 25 29.86 -9.78 -4.66
C SER A 25 31.10 -9.79 -5.55
N ALA A 26 31.80 -8.65 -5.65
CA ALA A 26 32.86 -8.49 -6.64
C ALA A 26 34.22 -9.05 -6.19
N THR A 27 34.70 -10.07 -6.88
CA THR A 27 36.10 -10.11 -7.33
C THR A 27 36.28 -9.08 -8.46
N PRO A 28 37.29 -8.20 -8.42
CA PRO A 28 37.48 -7.16 -9.44
C PRO A 28 37.88 -7.79 -10.78
N SER A 29 37.00 -7.74 -11.76
CA SER A 29 37.32 -8.01 -13.17
C SER A 29 37.40 -6.66 -13.90
N PRO A 30 38.48 -6.37 -14.67
CA PRO A 30 38.60 -5.14 -15.43
C PRO A 30 37.52 -5.12 -16.52
N SER A 31 36.55 -4.23 -16.35
CA SER A 31 35.35 -4.18 -17.18
C SER A 31 35.38 -2.91 -18.05
N VAL A 32 34.86 -3.00 -19.27
CA VAL A 32 34.70 -1.85 -20.20
C VAL A 32 33.95 -0.68 -19.55
N SER A 33 33.13 -0.95 -18.53
CA SER A 33 32.46 0.08 -17.74
C SER A 33 33.42 1.00 -16.98
N ASP A 34 34.62 0.53 -16.58
CA ASP A 34 35.60 1.35 -15.86
C ASP A 34 36.16 2.47 -16.76
N THR A 35 36.18 2.27 -18.09
CA THR A 35 36.57 3.30 -19.07
C THR A 35 35.46 4.33 -19.28
N LEU A 36 34.20 3.90 -19.26
CA LEU A 36 33.04 4.76 -19.52
C LEU A 36 32.62 5.56 -18.28
N PHE A 37 32.88 5.03 -17.09
CA PHE A 37 32.58 5.64 -15.79
C PHE A 37 33.86 5.72 -14.97
N ARG A 38 34.75 6.64 -15.32
CA ARG A 38 35.99 6.88 -14.59
C ARG A 38 35.67 7.26 -13.14
N THR A 39 35.76 6.30 -12.23
CA THR A 39 35.65 6.54 -10.79
C THR A 39 36.99 7.08 -10.30
N SER A 40 36.99 8.26 -9.69
CA SER A 40 38.17 8.70 -8.96
C SER A 40 38.29 7.83 -7.71
N ASN A 41 39.37 7.05 -7.62
CA ASN A 41 39.73 6.31 -6.40
C ASN A 41 40.15 7.33 -5.33
N VAL A 42 39.18 7.97 -4.68
CA VAL A 42 39.45 8.92 -3.59
C VAL A 42 38.95 8.26 -2.31
N THR A 43 39.89 7.89 -1.43
CA THR A 43 39.62 7.42 -0.05
C THR A 43 39.22 8.58 0.87
N GLY A 44 38.50 9.57 0.35
CA GLY A 44 38.22 10.88 0.95
C GLY A 44 37.07 10.88 1.95
N GLY A 45 36.99 9.87 2.81
CA GLY A 45 35.93 9.75 3.82
C GLY A 45 34.48 9.84 3.28
N PRO A 46 33.47 9.94 4.17
CA PRO A 46 32.07 9.84 3.79
C PRO A 46 31.57 10.92 2.81
N VAL A 47 32.17 12.12 2.85
CA VAL A 47 31.76 13.27 2.04
C VAL A 47 32.22 13.12 0.58
N ASP A 48 33.37 12.50 0.33
CA ASP A 48 33.77 12.21 -1.05
C ASP A 48 33.10 10.93 -1.58
N GLU A 49 32.86 9.94 -0.71
CA GLU A 49 32.16 8.71 -1.10
C GLU A 49 30.71 8.96 -1.56
N ILE A 50 29.98 9.91 -0.95
CA ILE A 50 28.59 10.19 -1.33
C ILE A 50 28.44 10.72 -2.77
N LYS A 51 29.52 11.18 -3.40
CA LYS A 51 29.52 11.61 -4.82
C LYS A 51 29.21 10.46 -5.78
N CYS A 52 29.37 9.20 -5.36
CA CYS A 52 28.94 8.05 -6.16
C CYS A 52 27.40 7.92 -6.24
N TYR A 53 26.69 8.54 -5.29
CA TYR A 53 25.28 8.30 -5.04
C TYR A 53 24.39 9.24 -5.87
N ALA A 54 23.78 8.69 -6.93
CA ALA A 54 23.01 9.46 -7.91
C ALA A 54 21.49 9.52 -7.63
N LEU A 55 21.02 9.00 -6.49
CA LEU A 55 19.58 8.98 -6.18
C LEU A 55 19.17 10.20 -5.33
N PRO A 56 17.92 10.69 -5.45
CA PRO A 56 17.40 11.78 -4.63
C PRO A 56 17.57 11.58 -3.13
N TYR A 57 18.10 12.61 -2.45
CA TYR A 57 18.25 12.72 -1.00
C TYR A 57 17.94 14.16 -0.56
N GLY A 58 18.08 14.48 0.73
CA GLY A 58 17.77 15.82 1.26
C GLY A 58 16.29 16.19 1.11
N ALA A 59 16.00 17.47 0.95
CA ALA A 59 14.64 17.99 0.79
C ALA A 59 13.92 17.43 -0.45
N ILE A 60 14.63 17.30 -1.59
CA ILE A 60 14.06 16.70 -2.80
C ILE A 60 13.73 15.21 -2.56
N GLY A 61 14.60 14.49 -1.84
CA GLY A 61 14.34 13.11 -1.40
C GLY A 61 13.10 13.00 -0.52
N ILE A 62 12.96 13.87 0.46
CA ILE A 62 11.78 13.91 1.36
C ILE A 62 10.50 14.11 0.56
N PHE A 63 10.45 15.13 -0.30
CA PHE A 63 9.28 15.39 -1.15
C PHE A 63 8.96 14.19 -2.06
N SER A 64 10.00 13.57 -2.60
CA SER A 64 9.92 12.33 -3.36
C SER A 64 9.26 11.21 -2.52
N HIS A 65 9.70 10.95 -1.30
CA HIS A 65 9.08 9.92 -0.46
C HIS A 65 7.64 10.25 -0.06
N LEU A 66 7.33 11.50 0.29
CA LEU A 66 5.96 11.94 0.59
C LEU A 66 5.01 11.68 -0.58
N LEU A 67 5.41 12.05 -1.80
CA LEU A 67 4.63 11.75 -3.01
C LEU A 67 4.48 10.24 -3.26
N THR A 68 5.49 9.45 -2.88
CA THR A 68 5.43 7.98 -3.01
C THR A 68 4.36 7.42 -2.08
N PHE A 69 4.35 7.83 -0.81
CA PHE A 69 3.35 7.41 0.16
C PHE A 69 1.95 7.86 -0.21
N TRP A 70 1.83 9.10 -0.71
CA TRP A 70 0.58 9.62 -1.26
C TRP A 70 0.05 8.73 -2.40
N THR A 71 0.93 8.36 -3.35
CA THR A 71 0.57 7.44 -4.45
C THR A 71 0.07 6.11 -3.91
N ILE A 72 0.83 5.48 -2.99
CA ILE A 72 0.48 4.18 -2.40
C ILE A 72 -0.88 4.25 -1.71
N ALA A 73 -1.13 5.30 -0.92
CA ALA A 73 -2.38 5.47 -0.16
C ALA A 73 -3.60 5.50 -1.10
N TRP A 74 -3.59 6.36 -2.11
CA TRP A 74 -4.74 6.52 -3.01
C TRP A 74 -4.93 5.33 -3.96
N MET A 75 -3.83 4.78 -4.48
CA MET A 75 -3.89 3.59 -5.32
C MET A 75 -4.41 2.37 -4.56
N SER A 76 -4.07 2.23 -3.27
CA SER A 76 -4.58 1.15 -2.42
C SER A 76 -6.09 1.26 -2.18
N VAL A 77 -6.62 2.48 -2.13
CA VAL A 77 -8.07 2.75 -2.03
C VAL A 77 -8.78 2.61 -3.38
N GLY A 78 -8.03 2.63 -4.49
CA GLY A 78 -8.60 2.55 -5.84
C GLY A 78 -9.00 3.90 -6.45
N LYS A 79 -8.44 5.00 -5.92
CA LYS A 79 -8.64 6.36 -6.43
C LYS A 79 -7.39 6.84 -7.18
N THR A 80 -7.57 7.81 -8.07
CA THR A 80 -6.42 8.40 -8.79
C THR A 80 -5.58 9.23 -7.82
N PRO A 81 -4.25 9.11 -7.85
CA PRO A 81 -3.40 9.72 -6.83
C PRO A 81 -3.31 11.24 -6.99
N LEU A 82 -3.37 11.78 -8.21
CA LEU A 82 -3.35 13.23 -8.38
C LEU A 82 -4.71 13.86 -8.01
N TRP A 83 -5.83 13.24 -8.38
CA TRP A 83 -7.19 13.79 -8.22
C TRP A 83 -8.07 12.79 -7.42
N PRO A 84 -7.93 12.72 -6.08
CA PRO A 84 -8.45 11.63 -5.24
C PRO A 84 -9.98 11.47 -5.26
N PHE A 85 -10.71 12.43 -5.82
CA PHE A 85 -12.15 12.38 -6.02
C PHE A 85 -12.57 11.48 -7.19
N PHE A 86 -11.65 11.09 -8.06
CA PHE A 86 -11.95 10.30 -9.26
C PHE A 86 -11.54 8.83 -9.08
N GLU A 87 -12.37 7.97 -9.64
CA GLU A 87 -12.12 6.52 -9.69
C GLU A 87 -11.30 6.17 -10.92
N MET A 88 -10.36 5.25 -10.75
CA MET A 88 -9.49 4.80 -11.84
C MET A 88 -10.32 4.03 -12.88
N LYS A 89 -10.39 4.55 -14.10
CA LYS A 89 -11.15 3.92 -15.20
C LYS A 89 -10.23 3.16 -16.16
N THR A 90 -8.96 3.57 -16.28
CA THR A 90 -8.11 3.18 -17.41
C THR A 90 -6.91 2.28 -17.05
N TYR A 91 -7.17 1.00 -16.81
CA TYR A 91 -6.11 0.06 -16.42
C TYR A 91 -4.95 -0.08 -17.44
N LYS A 92 -5.19 0.15 -18.74
CA LYS A 92 -4.16 -0.01 -19.79
C LYS A 92 -3.08 1.04 -19.68
N PHE A 93 -3.48 2.30 -19.45
CA PHE A 93 -2.56 3.41 -19.34
C PHE A 93 -1.74 3.29 -18.05
N ASP A 94 -2.41 3.03 -16.93
CA ASP A 94 -1.75 2.80 -15.64
C ASP A 94 -0.73 1.64 -15.68
N MET A 95 -1.08 0.54 -16.37
CA MET A 95 -0.18 -0.59 -16.56
C MET A 95 1.06 -0.20 -17.37
N PHE A 96 0.89 0.62 -18.42
CA PHE A 96 2.01 1.16 -19.18
C PHE A 96 2.91 2.06 -18.32
N LEU A 97 2.32 2.96 -17.52
CA LEU A 97 3.03 3.86 -16.61
C LEU A 97 3.89 3.07 -15.60
N ALA A 98 3.34 2.00 -15.01
CA ALA A 98 4.07 1.16 -14.08
C ALA A 98 5.22 0.38 -14.73
N CYS A 99 5.00 -0.17 -15.93
CA CYS A 99 6.06 -0.82 -16.70
C CYS A 99 7.17 0.17 -17.08
N ALA A 100 6.82 1.37 -17.53
CA ALA A 100 7.78 2.42 -17.85
C ALA A 100 8.61 2.82 -16.62
N ALA A 101 7.97 2.96 -15.46
CA ALA A 101 8.66 3.24 -14.19
C ALA A 101 9.65 2.13 -13.81
N LEU A 102 9.29 0.84 -13.96
CA LEU A 102 10.20 -0.29 -13.69
C LEU A 102 11.39 -0.30 -14.66
N CYS A 103 11.12 -0.16 -15.97
CA CYS A 103 12.13 -0.20 -17.01
C CYS A 103 13.16 0.93 -16.90
N THR A 104 12.79 2.06 -16.29
CA THR A 104 13.68 3.22 -16.10
C THR A 104 14.36 3.20 -14.73
N CYS A 105 13.62 2.87 -13.66
CA CYS A 105 14.19 2.79 -12.32
C CYS A 105 15.26 1.69 -12.25
N ILE A 106 14.95 0.45 -12.62
CA ILE A 106 15.88 -0.68 -12.42
C ILE A 106 17.29 -0.40 -13.01
N PRO A 107 17.46 0.06 -14.26
CA PRO A 107 18.78 0.38 -14.81
C PRO A 107 19.49 1.52 -14.07
N ILE A 108 18.79 2.61 -13.74
CA ILE A 108 19.41 3.76 -13.06
C ILE A 108 19.87 3.38 -11.64
N ALA A 109 19.08 2.62 -10.90
CA ALA A 109 19.51 2.07 -9.61
C ALA A 109 20.70 1.13 -9.79
N SER A 110 20.68 0.24 -10.80
CA SER A 110 21.79 -0.70 -11.06
C SER A 110 23.09 0.04 -11.38
N ILE A 111 23.04 1.10 -12.19
CA ILE A 111 24.20 1.97 -12.45
C ILE A 111 24.70 2.62 -11.15
N THR A 112 23.80 3.11 -10.31
CA THR A 112 24.17 3.73 -9.02
C THR A 112 24.82 2.70 -8.08
N MET A 113 24.26 1.49 -7.98
CA MET A 113 24.82 0.40 -7.18
C MET A 113 26.22 0.00 -7.67
N HIS A 114 26.41 -0.10 -8.98
CA HIS A 114 27.72 -0.43 -9.55
C HIS A 114 28.79 0.61 -9.18
N ARG A 115 28.41 1.90 -9.19
CA ARG A 115 29.31 3.00 -8.82
C ARG A 115 29.62 3.06 -7.34
N CYS A 116 28.63 2.79 -6.49
CA CYS A 116 28.79 2.78 -5.04
C CYS A 116 29.24 1.42 -4.49
N ARG A 117 29.75 0.50 -5.33
CA ARG A 117 30.14 -0.87 -4.91
C ARG A 117 31.21 -0.90 -3.82
N LEU A 118 32.02 0.15 -3.68
CA LEU A 118 33.07 0.24 -2.68
C LEU A 118 32.55 0.63 -1.29
N SER A 119 31.32 1.15 -1.19
CA SER A 119 30.74 1.64 0.06
C SER A 119 29.42 0.90 0.34
N TRP A 120 29.50 -0.20 1.08
CA TRP A 120 28.35 -1.10 1.30
C TRP A 120 27.14 -0.39 1.94
N HIS A 121 27.36 0.63 2.77
CA HIS A 121 26.28 1.41 3.38
C HIS A 121 25.39 2.06 2.31
N PHE A 122 26.00 2.72 1.33
CA PHE A 122 25.28 3.35 0.21
C PHE A 122 24.63 2.31 -0.69
N LEU A 123 25.27 1.15 -0.89
CA LEU A 123 24.70 0.04 -1.64
C LEU A 123 23.38 -0.45 -1.03
N LEU A 124 23.32 -0.66 0.29
CA LEU A 124 22.08 -1.08 0.95
C LEU A 124 20.98 -0.02 0.87
N ILE A 125 21.33 1.26 0.99
CA ILE A 125 20.36 2.35 0.82
C ILE A 125 19.85 2.39 -0.63
N CYS A 126 20.71 2.18 -1.63
CA CYS A 126 20.30 2.03 -3.02
C CYS A 126 19.34 0.85 -3.22
N ILE A 127 19.64 -0.31 -2.62
CA ILE A 127 18.79 -1.50 -2.68
C ILE A 127 17.43 -1.19 -2.09
N TRP A 128 17.38 -0.54 -0.93
CA TRP A 128 16.12 -0.11 -0.33
C TRP A 128 15.31 0.83 -1.23
N LYS A 129 15.94 1.86 -1.84
CA LYS A 129 15.25 2.77 -2.75
C LYS A 129 14.74 2.05 -4.00
N LEU A 130 15.51 1.08 -4.52
CA LEU A 130 15.06 0.21 -5.61
C LEU A 130 13.86 -0.63 -5.21
N VAL A 131 13.93 -1.34 -4.07
CA VAL A 131 12.83 -2.16 -3.56
C VAL A 131 11.57 -1.32 -3.33
N THR A 132 11.72 -0.09 -2.85
CA THR A 132 10.60 0.85 -2.70
C THR A 132 9.95 1.18 -4.05
N SER A 133 10.74 1.53 -5.06
CA SER A 133 10.23 1.82 -6.41
C SER A 133 9.57 0.59 -7.06
N VAL A 134 10.18 -0.59 -6.91
CA VAL A 134 9.61 -1.85 -7.42
C VAL A 134 8.29 -2.15 -6.72
N SER A 135 8.23 -2.05 -5.39
CA SER A 135 7.01 -2.31 -4.61
C SER A 135 5.86 -1.40 -5.06
N LEU A 136 6.12 -0.11 -5.28
CA LEU A 136 5.12 0.82 -5.83
C LEU A 136 4.58 0.34 -7.18
N ALA A 137 5.45 0.02 -8.13
CA ALA A 137 5.03 -0.44 -9.45
C ALA A 137 4.25 -1.76 -9.37
N CYS A 138 4.62 -2.67 -8.46
CA CYS A 138 3.90 -3.93 -8.23
C CYS A 138 2.49 -3.69 -7.69
N ILE A 139 2.33 -2.75 -6.74
CA ILE A 139 1.02 -2.34 -6.22
C ILE A 139 0.17 -1.79 -7.37
N THR A 140 0.74 -0.92 -8.22
CA THR A 140 0.05 -0.38 -9.40
C THR A 140 -0.39 -1.49 -10.34
N LEU A 141 0.53 -2.36 -10.79
CA LEU A 141 0.23 -3.46 -11.71
C LEU A 141 -0.84 -4.39 -11.15
N HIS A 142 -0.76 -4.73 -9.86
CA HIS A 142 -1.75 -5.57 -9.19
C HIS A 142 -3.13 -4.89 -9.20
N ARG A 143 -3.20 -3.59 -8.91
CA ARG A 143 -4.46 -2.84 -8.94
C ARG A 143 -5.05 -2.75 -10.36
N CYS A 144 -4.22 -2.49 -11.37
CA CYS A 144 -4.66 -2.50 -12.78
C CYS A 144 -5.26 -3.85 -13.18
N TRP A 145 -4.69 -4.94 -12.67
CA TRP A 145 -5.19 -6.28 -12.94
C TRP A 145 -6.56 -6.53 -12.28
N ILE A 146 -6.76 -6.09 -11.04
CA ILE A 146 -8.05 -6.15 -10.36
C ILE A 146 -9.11 -5.39 -11.19
N ILE A 147 -8.83 -4.15 -11.59
CA ILE A 147 -9.74 -3.33 -12.40
C ILE A 147 -10.06 -4.01 -13.74
N ARG A 148 -9.07 -4.60 -14.40
CA ARG A 148 -9.27 -5.35 -15.65
C ARG A 148 -10.23 -6.53 -15.46
N LYS A 149 -10.14 -7.23 -14.33
CA LYS A 149 -11.01 -8.37 -14.02
C LYS A 149 -12.45 -7.91 -13.78
N GLU A 150 -12.64 -6.79 -13.11
CA GLU A 150 -13.96 -6.21 -12.84
C GLU A 150 -14.61 -5.62 -14.09
N GLY A 151 -13.83 -4.98 -14.95
CA GLY A 151 -14.30 -4.36 -16.20
C GLY A 151 -14.64 -5.34 -17.33
N ASN A 152 -14.47 -6.65 -17.16
CA ASN A 152 -14.82 -7.65 -18.17
C ASN A 152 -16.16 -8.33 -17.85
N PRO A 153 -17.31 -7.75 -18.25
CA PRO A 153 -18.64 -8.25 -17.89
C PRO A 153 -18.93 -9.66 -18.44
N SER A 154 -18.16 -10.13 -19.42
CA SER A 154 -18.33 -11.45 -20.03
C SER A 154 -18.05 -12.62 -19.07
N HIS A 155 -17.30 -12.40 -17.99
CA HIS A 155 -17.01 -13.46 -17.02
C HIS A 155 -18.09 -13.55 -15.93
N GLY A 156 -18.57 -12.41 -15.41
CA GLY A 156 -19.62 -12.39 -14.38
C GLY A 156 -20.97 -12.90 -14.87
N ARG A 157 -21.27 -12.77 -16.18
CA ARG A 157 -22.51 -13.33 -16.76
C ARG A 157 -22.54 -14.85 -16.66
N LYS A 158 -21.43 -15.54 -16.91
CA LYS A 158 -21.37 -17.01 -16.85
C LYS A 158 -21.50 -17.53 -15.43
N ASP A 159 -20.85 -16.87 -14.47
CA ASP A 159 -20.94 -17.28 -13.06
C ASP A 159 -22.35 -17.02 -12.52
N THR A 160 -22.95 -15.88 -12.84
CA THR A 160 -24.34 -15.57 -12.43
C THR A 160 -25.33 -16.52 -13.10
N GLU A 161 -25.12 -16.89 -14.36
CA GLU A 161 -25.96 -17.85 -15.08
C GLU A 161 -25.80 -19.27 -14.54
N LEU A 162 -24.58 -19.70 -14.20
CA LEU A 162 -24.34 -20.97 -13.49
C LEU A 162 -24.94 -20.97 -12.09
N GLN A 163 -24.85 -19.87 -11.36
CA GLN A 163 -25.42 -19.75 -10.02
C GLN A 163 -26.95 -19.70 -10.07
N ARG A 164 -27.53 -19.10 -11.12
CA ARG A 164 -28.96 -19.20 -11.41
C ARG A 164 -29.35 -20.63 -11.73
N LEU A 165 -28.63 -21.30 -12.63
CA LEU A 165 -28.91 -22.69 -13.02
C LEU A 165 -28.77 -23.65 -11.84
N GLY A 166 -27.74 -23.50 -11.01
CA GLY A 166 -27.56 -24.27 -9.78
C GLY A 166 -28.62 -23.96 -8.71
N GLY A 167 -29.04 -22.69 -8.60
CA GLY A 167 -30.13 -22.28 -7.70
C GLY A 167 -31.49 -22.84 -8.10
N TYR A 168 -31.81 -22.89 -9.39
CA TYR A 168 -33.03 -23.55 -9.89
C TYR A 168 -33.02 -25.05 -9.62
N GLN A 169 -31.86 -25.70 -9.71
CA GLN A 169 -31.73 -27.14 -9.45
C GLN A 169 -31.83 -27.47 -7.95
N ALA A 170 -31.29 -26.63 -7.07
CA ALA A 170 -31.46 -26.77 -5.63
C ALA A 170 -32.92 -26.53 -5.17
N ALA A 171 -33.62 -25.57 -5.79
CA ALA A 171 -35.03 -25.31 -5.50
C ALA A 171 -35.95 -26.47 -5.95
N GLN A 172 -35.71 -27.07 -7.12
CA GLN A 172 -36.48 -28.23 -7.59
C GLN A 172 -36.27 -29.50 -6.74
N THR A 173 -35.11 -29.63 -6.08
CA THR A 173 -34.85 -30.79 -5.22
C THR A 173 -35.62 -30.72 -3.89
N TYR A 174 -35.94 -29.50 -3.41
CA TYR A 174 -36.68 -29.32 -2.16
C TYR A 174 -38.20 -29.49 -2.33
N GLU A 175 -38.78 -29.16 -3.49
CA GLU A 175 -40.22 -29.37 -3.73
C GLU A 175 -40.62 -30.84 -3.92
N SER A 176 -39.70 -31.72 -4.35
CA SER A 176 -40.03 -33.14 -4.55
C SER A 176 -40.09 -33.96 -3.26
N TYR A 177 -39.65 -33.44 -2.10
CA TYR A 177 -39.68 -34.17 -0.83
C TYR A 177 -40.90 -33.84 0.04
N ASN A 178 -41.67 -32.79 -0.29
CA ASN A 178 -42.76 -32.29 0.57
C ASN A 178 -44.18 -32.60 0.08
N ASN A 179 -44.34 -33.19 -1.12
CA ASN A 179 -45.65 -33.54 -1.67
C ASN A 179 -46.10 -34.99 -1.39
N GLY A 180 -45.44 -35.69 -0.45
CA GLY A 180 -45.72 -37.10 -0.16
C GLY A 180 -46.58 -37.40 1.07
N MET A 181 -46.97 -36.43 1.91
CA MET A 181 -47.50 -36.75 3.24
C MET A 181 -48.65 -35.88 3.74
N TYR A 182 -49.67 -35.60 2.91
CA TYR A 182 -50.99 -35.22 3.43
C TYR A 182 -52.10 -35.86 2.58
N ALA A 183 -52.25 -37.17 2.76
CA ALA A 183 -53.48 -37.85 2.42
C ALA A 183 -54.47 -37.71 3.60
N HIS A 184 -55.66 -37.23 3.26
CA HIS A 184 -56.95 -37.57 3.89
C HIS A 184 -57.16 -37.20 5.36
N ASN A 185 -58.00 -36.18 5.59
CA ASN A 185 -59.20 -36.39 6.41
C ASN A 185 -60.28 -35.35 6.11
N ASP A 186 -61.30 -35.86 5.42
CA ASP A 186 -62.64 -35.29 5.27
C ASP A 186 -63.35 -35.27 6.63
N SER A 187 -64.01 -34.16 6.98
CA SER A 187 -65.24 -34.13 7.79
C SER A 187 -65.85 -32.72 7.84
N ARG A 188 -66.65 -32.43 6.81
CA ARG A 188 -68.01 -31.86 6.83
C ARG A 188 -68.53 -31.26 8.16
N SER A 189 -68.94 -29.98 8.12
CA SER A 189 -70.23 -29.52 8.67
C SER A 189 -70.59 -28.11 8.18
N ASP A 190 -71.82 -28.01 7.68
CA ASP A 190 -72.49 -26.87 7.06
C ASP A 190 -72.79 -25.67 7.97
N LEU A 191 -73.13 -24.53 7.34
CA LEU A 191 -74.07 -23.43 7.70
C LEU A 191 -73.53 -21.99 7.51
N PRO A 192 -74.40 -21.00 7.23
CA PRO A 192 -74.18 -20.01 6.20
C PRO A 192 -74.00 -18.56 6.69
N SER A 193 -73.59 -17.72 5.74
CA SER A 193 -73.67 -16.24 5.61
C SER A 193 -74.94 -15.60 6.21
N PRO A 194 -75.08 -14.24 6.32
CA PRO A 194 -74.20 -13.14 5.86
C PRO A 194 -74.10 -11.94 6.84
N ALA A 195 -73.20 -10.97 6.59
CA ALA A 195 -73.53 -9.53 6.69
C ALA A 195 -72.33 -8.63 6.37
N ALA A 196 -72.60 -7.65 5.52
CA ALA A 196 -71.74 -6.56 5.13
C ALA A 196 -71.25 -5.69 6.29
N GLN A 197 -69.99 -5.27 6.26
CA GLN A 197 -69.58 -3.96 6.78
C GLN A 197 -68.54 -3.33 5.84
N PHE A 198 -69.09 -2.54 4.91
CA PHE A 198 -68.43 -1.37 4.35
C PHE A 198 -67.99 -0.46 5.50
N ARG A 199 -66.69 -0.17 5.61
CA ARG A 199 -66.22 1.01 6.33
C ARG A 199 -65.22 1.76 5.46
N ASN A 200 -65.78 2.72 4.73
CA ASN A 200 -65.06 3.87 4.18
C ASN A 200 -64.37 4.59 5.34
N ASN A 201 -63.06 4.82 5.24
CA ASN A 201 -62.37 5.81 6.05
C ASN A 201 -61.97 6.97 5.14
N PRO A 202 -62.67 8.12 5.22
CA PRO A 202 -62.30 9.32 4.50
C PRO A 202 -61.36 10.18 5.37
N TYR A 203 -60.39 10.82 4.73
CA TYR A 203 -59.60 11.96 5.24
C TYR A 203 -58.87 11.80 6.59
N GLY A 204 -57.58 11.47 6.49
CA GLY A 204 -56.57 11.76 7.51
C GLY A 204 -55.40 12.50 6.90
N SER A 205 -55.57 13.80 6.64
CA SER A 205 -54.49 14.72 6.29
C SER A 205 -53.56 14.87 7.49
N SER A 206 -52.46 14.12 7.50
CA SER A 206 -51.33 14.42 8.39
C SER A 206 -50.60 15.66 7.86
N PRO A 207 -50.35 16.67 8.70
CA PRO A 207 -49.50 17.78 8.31
C PRO A 207 -48.11 17.23 8.02
N SER A 208 -47.66 17.42 6.78
CA SER A 208 -46.27 17.27 6.38
C SER A 208 -45.41 18.21 7.23
N ALA A 209 -44.94 17.69 8.36
CA ALA A 209 -43.86 18.30 9.11
C ALA A 209 -42.63 18.33 8.20
N GLN A 210 -42.44 19.50 7.59
CA GLN A 210 -41.26 19.92 6.87
C GLN A 210 -40.09 19.97 7.87
N ASN A 211 -39.59 18.79 8.26
CA ASN A 211 -38.29 18.69 8.89
C ASN A 211 -37.27 18.95 7.78
N ASN A 212 -36.94 20.23 7.63
CA ASN A 212 -35.67 20.70 7.09
C ASN A 212 -34.55 20.20 8.01
N SER A 213 -34.33 18.88 8.00
CA SER A 213 -33.13 18.26 8.50
C SER A 213 -32.04 18.67 7.53
N ARG A 214 -31.45 19.82 7.85
CA ARG A 214 -30.16 20.32 7.38
C ARG A 214 -29.30 19.10 7.05
N SER A 215 -29.18 18.78 5.76
CA SER A 215 -28.32 17.72 5.27
C SER A 215 -26.90 18.17 5.57
N GLY A 216 -26.43 17.82 6.77
CA GLY A 216 -25.03 17.92 7.11
C GLY A 216 -24.27 17.17 6.03
N ILE A 217 -23.18 17.76 5.56
CA ILE A 217 -22.28 17.25 4.51
C ILE A 217 -21.69 15.85 4.82
N PHE A 218 -22.06 15.25 5.96
CA PHE A 218 -21.79 13.87 6.37
C PHE A 218 -23.09 13.17 6.80
N SER A 219 -24.07 13.00 5.91
CA SER A 219 -25.18 12.06 6.14
C SER A 219 -24.65 10.63 6.13
N ARG A 220 -24.51 10.07 7.33
CA ARG A 220 -23.98 8.75 7.67
C ARG A 220 -25.03 7.64 7.48
N ASP A 221 -25.83 7.71 6.41
CA ASP A 221 -26.93 6.77 6.14
C ASP A 221 -26.57 5.70 5.08
N GLU A 222 -25.29 5.55 4.73
CA GLU A 222 -24.77 4.48 3.85
C GLU A 222 -24.39 3.21 4.65
N LEU A 223 -25.14 2.84 5.70
CA LEU A 223 -24.67 1.86 6.69
C LEU A 223 -25.45 0.55 6.81
N THR A 224 -26.47 0.26 5.99
CA THR A 224 -27.20 -1.01 6.12
C THR A 224 -27.64 -1.67 4.82
N ASN A 225 -26.92 -1.46 3.71
CA ASN A 225 -26.99 -2.42 2.59
C ASN A 225 -25.73 -3.30 2.61
N ASN A 226 -25.76 -4.33 3.46
CA ASN A 226 -24.66 -5.23 3.83
C ASN A 226 -24.08 -6.09 2.69
N ASN A 227 -24.35 -5.78 1.43
CA ASN A 227 -23.73 -6.43 0.26
C ASN A 227 -22.43 -5.72 -0.17
N SER A 228 -21.68 -5.13 0.76
CA SER A 228 -20.36 -4.61 0.44
C SER A 228 -19.43 -5.80 0.14
N LYS A 229 -19.08 -5.96 -1.14
CA LYS A 229 -18.12 -6.95 -1.60
C LYS A 229 -16.86 -6.83 -0.72
N PRO A 230 -16.34 -7.93 -0.16
CA PRO A 230 -15.18 -7.88 0.73
C PRO A 230 -14.03 -7.15 0.04
N ARG A 231 -13.45 -6.15 0.72
CA ARG A 231 -12.33 -5.37 0.19
C ARG A 231 -11.15 -6.31 -0.07
N ASP A 232 -10.70 -6.35 -1.32
CA ASP A 232 -9.53 -7.12 -1.70
C ASP A 232 -8.27 -6.45 -1.14
N THR A 233 -7.72 -7.04 -0.08
CA THR A 233 -6.49 -6.57 0.58
C THR A 233 -5.23 -7.14 -0.07
N ALA A 234 -5.35 -7.92 -1.14
CA ALA A 234 -4.20 -8.53 -1.81
C ALA A 234 -3.12 -7.54 -2.26
N PRO A 235 -3.42 -6.29 -2.68
CA PRO A 235 -2.37 -5.32 -3.01
C PRO A 235 -1.49 -4.92 -1.81
N LEU A 236 -2.01 -5.00 -0.58
CA LEU A 236 -1.26 -4.61 0.62
C LEU A 236 -0.14 -5.58 0.96
N TRP A 237 -0.15 -6.81 0.44
CA TRP A 237 0.95 -7.77 0.64
C TRP A 237 2.29 -7.27 0.11
N TRP A 238 2.29 -6.38 -0.90
CA TRP A 238 3.51 -5.75 -1.40
C TRP A 238 4.17 -4.81 -0.37
N LEU A 239 3.45 -4.38 0.67
CA LEU A 239 4.04 -3.62 1.77
C LEU A 239 5.03 -4.44 2.59
N VAL A 240 4.94 -5.78 2.58
CA VAL A 240 5.93 -6.65 3.22
C VAL A 240 7.28 -6.54 2.50
N LEU A 241 7.26 -6.51 1.16
CA LEU A 241 8.47 -6.30 0.36
C LEU A 241 9.07 -4.92 0.65
N TYR A 242 8.24 -3.88 0.69
CA TYR A 242 8.67 -2.53 1.08
C TYR A 242 9.29 -2.49 2.49
N LEU A 243 8.67 -3.14 3.48
CA LEU A 243 9.18 -3.20 4.85
C LEU A 243 10.52 -3.92 4.91
N SER A 244 10.67 -5.04 4.20
CA SER A 244 11.93 -5.78 4.12
C SER A 244 13.06 -4.92 3.54
N GLY A 245 12.77 -4.16 2.46
CA GLY A 245 13.71 -3.20 1.89
C GLY A 245 14.08 -2.10 2.88
N THR A 246 13.11 -1.62 3.65
CA THR A 246 13.34 -0.58 4.68
C THR A 246 14.26 -1.06 5.79
N ILE A 247 14.09 -2.31 6.26
CA ILE A 247 15.01 -2.90 7.25
C ILE A 247 16.44 -2.95 6.69
N VAL A 248 16.62 -3.43 5.46
CA VAL A 248 17.93 -3.49 4.80
C VAL A 248 18.56 -2.10 4.66
N GLY A 249 17.77 -1.11 4.21
CA GLY A 249 18.22 0.27 4.08
C GLY A 249 18.63 0.89 5.41
N MET A 250 17.86 0.63 6.47
CA MET A 250 18.16 1.12 7.82
C MET A 250 19.42 0.48 8.40
N VAL A 251 19.72 -0.79 8.11
CA VAL A 251 21.01 -1.41 8.49
C VAL A 251 22.18 -0.66 7.82
N GLY A 252 22.06 -0.35 6.54
CA GLY A 252 23.06 0.46 5.82
C GLY A 252 23.23 1.85 6.43
N LEU A 253 22.11 2.53 6.70
CA LEU A 253 22.08 3.85 7.32
C LEU A 253 22.68 3.83 8.73
N CYS A 254 22.30 2.88 9.59
CA CYS A 254 22.84 2.72 10.94
C CYS A 254 24.36 2.58 10.95
N SER A 255 24.91 1.82 10.00
CA SER A 255 26.34 1.65 9.96
C SER A 255 27.09 2.88 9.45
N LEU A 256 26.47 3.70 8.60
CA LEU A 256 27.00 5.01 8.21
C LEU A 256 26.82 6.06 9.33
N LEU A 257 25.76 5.95 10.13
CA LEU A 257 25.56 6.76 11.33
C LEU A 257 26.62 6.44 12.39
N TRP A 258 26.99 5.18 12.57
CA TRP A 258 28.01 4.80 13.56
C TRP A 258 29.31 5.60 13.43
N THR A 259 29.75 5.89 12.20
CA THR A 259 31.00 6.64 11.95
C THR A 259 30.83 8.16 12.05
N THR A 260 29.64 8.68 11.77
CA THR A 260 29.35 10.12 11.65
C THR A 260 28.71 10.71 12.91
N PHE A 261 27.95 9.92 13.66
CA PHE A 261 27.15 10.33 14.82
C PHE A 261 27.97 10.98 15.93
N ARG A 262 29.22 10.53 16.13
CA ARG A 262 30.10 11.13 17.15
C ARG A 262 30.60 12.52 16.75
N LYS A 263 30.75 12.76 15.45
CA LYS A 263 31.42 13.96 14.91
C LYS A 263 30.44 15.11 14.64
N ASP A 264 29.21 14.81 14.22
CA ASP A 264 28.25 15.83 13.79
C ASP A 264 27.06 15.93 14.75
N ALA A 265 26.85 17.10 15.34
CA ALA A 265 25.72 17.37 16.22
C ALA A 265 24.37 17.36 15.49
N THR A 266 24.33 17.79 14.22
CA THR A 266 23.12 17.83 13.39
C THR A 266 22.54 16.43 13.23
N ILE A 267 23.41 15.47 12.88
CA ILE A 267 23.03 14.05 12.74
C ILE A 267 22.48 13.50 14.06
N ARG A 268 23.06 13.87 15.21
CA ARG A 268 22.54 13.45 16.52
C ARG A 268 21.13 13.98 16.77
N HIS A 269 20.90 15.28 16.55
CA HIS A 269 19.58 15.88 16.73
C HIS A 269 18.53 15.26 15.80
N LEU A 270 18.88 15.01 14.53
CA LEU A 270 18.02 14.30 13.58
C LEU A 270 17.67 12.90 14.08
N THR A 271 18.66 12.16 14.61
CA THR A 271 18.48 10.80 15.12
C THR A 271 17.58 10.78 16.36
N TYR A 272 17.75 11.73 17.29
CA TYR A 272 16.88 11.85 18.46
C TYR A 272 15.45 12.24 18.08
N GLY A 273 15.29 13.16 17.13
CA GLY A 273 13.97 13.53 16.61
C GLY A 273 13.24 12.34 15.98
N PHE A 274 13.95 11.58 15.13
CA PHE A 274 13.42 10.36 14.53
C PHE A 274 13.03 9.31 15.58
N GLY A 275 13.92 9.04 16.54
CA GLY A 275 13.64 8.09 17.63
C GLY A 275 12.46 8.50 18.50
N ALA A 276 12.30 9.80 18.79
CA ALA A 276 11.18 10.32 19.55
C ALA A 276 9.84 10.08 18.83
N VAL A 277 9.77 10.38 17.53
CA VAL A 277 8.55 10.16 16.73
C VAL A 277 8.20 8.66 16.66
N LEU A 278 9.20 7.79 16.48
CA LEU A 278 9.01 6.34 16.46
C LEU A 278 8.48 5.77 17.78
N ALA A 279 8.84 6.38 18.93
CA ALA A 279 8.35 5.94 20.23
C ALA A 279 6.97 6.53 20.57
N ILE A 280 6.78 7.84 20.36
CA ILE A 280 5.59 8.58 20.82
C ILE A 280 4.34 8.11 20.09
N ILE A 281 4.36 7.99 18.75
CA ILE A 281 3.13 7.68 17.99
C ILE A 281 2.57 6.30 18.35
N PRO A 282 3.34 5.20 18.37
CA PRO A 282 2.83 3.88 18.75
C PRO A 282 2.35 3.81 20.20
N ILE A 283 2.97 4.56 21.12
CA ILE A 283 2.52 4.69 22.51
C ILE A 283 1.15 5.38 22.55
N LEU A 284 0.97 6.49 21.84
CA LEU A 284 -0.33 7.18 21.78
C LEU A 284 -1.43 6.29 21.19
N VAL A 285 -1.11 5.51 20.14
CA VAL A 285 -2.03 4.54 19.56
C VAL A 285 -2.35 3.42 20.56
N ALA A 286 -1.37 2.93 21.31
CA ALA A 286 -1.60 1.94 22.36
C ALA A 286 -2.52 2.49 23.46
N ILE A 287 -2.28 3.72 23.93
CA ILE A 287 -3.14 4.38 24.92
C ILE A 287 -4.57 4.55 24.40
N PHE A 288 -4.72 5.02 23.15
CA PHE A 288 -6.03 5.18 22.52
C PHE A 288 -6.81 3.86 22.47
N TRP A 289 -6.19 2.78 21.96
CA TRP A 289 -6.84 1.47 21.89
C TRP A 289 -7.12 0.88 23.27
N TYR A 290 -6.24 1.09 24.24
CA TYR A 290 -6.43 0.63 25.60
C TYR A 290 -7.64 1.31 26.25
N VAL A 291 -7.72 2.64 26.18
CA VAL A 291 -8.84 3.43 26.73
C VAL A 291 -10.16 3.04 26.06
N HIS A 292 -10.18 2.95 24.73
CA HIS A 292 -11.36 2.54 23.97
C HIS A 292 -11.88 1.14 24.36
N HIS A 293 -10.99 0.23 24.76
CA HIS A 293 -11.39 -1.10 25.19
C HIS A 293 -11.81 -1.20 26.66
N LEU A 294 -11.31 -0.32 27.53
CA LEU A 294 -11.75 -0.29 28.92
C LEU A 294 -13.26 -0.01 29.04
N GLU A 295 -13.80 0.79 28.11
CA GLU A 295 -15.24 1.09 28.05
C GLU A 295 -16.09 -0.13 27.66
N MET A 296 -15.50 -1.16 27.03
CA MET A 296 -16.20 -2.39 26.60
C MET A 296 -16.03 -3.57 27.57
N SER A 297 -15.42 -3.35 28.74
CA SER A 297 -14.93 -4.39 29.66
C SER A 297 -16.02 -5.07 30.53
N GLU A 298 -17.24 -5.27 30.05
CA GLU A 298 -18.23 -6.08 30.79
C GLU A 298 -17.99 -7.60 30.65
N GLN A 299 -17.07 -8.04 29.79
CA GLN A 299 -16.88 -9.46 29.41
C GLN A 299 -15.84 -10.24 30.25
N GLY A 300 -15.43 -9.74 31.42
CA GLY A 300 -14.49 -10.44 32.31
C GLY A 300 -13.10 -10.72 31.69
N LYS A 301 -12.45 -11.83 32.09
CA LYS A 301 -11.06 -12.16 31.71
C LYS A 301 -10.82 -12.30 30.19
N ARG A 302 -11.81 -12.80 29.43
CA ARG A 302 -11.69 -12.96 27.97
C ARG A 302 -11.69 -11.60 27.27
N GLY A 303 -12.55 -10.68 27.70
CA GLY A 303 -12.57 -9.30 27.18
C GLY A 303 -11.24 -8.58 27.39
N PHE A 304 -10.65 -8.74 28.58
CA PHE A 304 -9.33 -8.16 28.87
C PHE A 304 -8.21 -8.68 27.96
N LEU A 305 -8.12 -10.01 27.74
CA LEU A 305 -7.11 -10.58 26.84
C LEU A 305 -7.28 -10.09 25.39
N LEU A 306 -8.53 -10.00 24.93
CA LEU A 306 -8.83 -9.48 23.60
C LEU A 306 -8.43 -8.01 23.47
N ALA A 307 -8.73 -7.18 24.49
CA ALA A 307 -8.34 -5.78 24.54
C ALA A 307 -6.82 -5.59 24.49
N VAL A 308 -6.07 -6.38 25.26
CA VAL A 308 -4.59 -6.36 25.25
C VAL A 308 -4.07 -6.74 23.86
N TRP A 309 -4.61 -7.82 23.26
CA TRP A 309 -4.19 -8.24 21.93
C TRP A 309 -4.47 -7.19 20.85
N GLN A 310 -5.66 -6.59 20.86
CA GLN A 310 -6.01 -5.53 19.92
C GLN A 310 -5.16 -4.27 20.12
N THR A 311 -4.86 -3.91 21.37
CA THR A 311 -3.97 -2.79 21.70
C THR A 311 -2.56 -3.03 21.19
N LEU A 312 -1.98 -4.21 21.44
CA LEU A 312 -0.65 -4.58 20.97
C LEU A 312 -0.60 -4.64 19.44
N SER A 313 -1.61 -5.24 18.80
CA SER A 313 -1.71 -5.31 17.35
C SER A 313 -1.82 -3.92 16.72
N GLY A 314 -2.70 -3.05 17.25
CA GLY A 314 -2.87 -1.68 16.78
C GLY A 314 -1.60 -0.84 16.94
N SER A 315 -0.92 -0.94 18.09
CA SER A 315 0.36 -0.27 18.33
C SER A 315 1.46 -0.79 17.40
N PHE A 316 1.54 -2.10 17.16
CA PHE A 316 2.50 -2.69 16.23
C PHE A 316 2.27 -2.23 14.79
N VAL A 317 1.02 -2.20 14.32
CA VAL A 317 0.67 -1.68 12.99
C VAL A 317 1.07 -0.21 12.87
N ALA A 318 0.80 0.61 13.89
CA ALA A 318 1.22 2.01 13.93
C ALA A 318 2.75 2.14 13.90
N PHE A 319 3.48 1.33 14.68
CA PHE A 319 4.94 1.30 14.67
C PHE A 319 5.47 0.97 13.28
N VAL A 320 4.96 -0.07 12.62
CA VAL A 320 5.39 -0.46 11.26
C VAL A 320 5.11 0.66 10.26
N ALA A 321 3.95 1.32 10.34
CA ALA A 321 3.60 2.43 9.46
C ALA A 321 4.51 3.64 9.66
N VAL A 322 4.71 4.07 10.91
CA VAL A 322 5.60 5.19 11.25
C VAL A 322 7.05 4.85 10.90
N PHE A 323 7.50 3.64 11.21
CA PHE A 323 8.83 3.15 10.86
C PHE A 323 9.07 3.19 9.36
N GLY A 324 8.16 2.66 8.54
CA GLY A 324 8.28 2.73 7.09
C GLY A 324 8.40 4.18 6.58
N VAL A 325 7.42 5.01 6.94
CA VAL A 325 7.35 6.40 6.46
C VAL A 325 8.54 7.22 6.93
N PHE A 326 8.75 7.31 8.24
CA PHE A 326 9.78 8.18 8.80
C PHE A 326 11.19 7.67 8.55
N SER A 327 11.43 6.36 8.40
CA SER A 327 12.77 5.86 8.03
C SER A 327 13.22 6.48 6.71
N SER A 328 12.34 6.54 5.71
CA SER A 328 12.67 7.11 4.41
C SER A 328 13.00 8.60 4.48
N LEU A 329 12.22 9.36 5.25
CA LEU A 329 12.46 10.79 5.47
C LEU A 329 13.77 11.04 6.22
N TYR A 330 13.99 10.24 7.28
CA TYR A 330 15.20 10.30 8.08
C TYR A 330 16.45 9.97 7.26
N SER A 331 16.40 8.93 6.43
CA SER A 331 17.51 8.59 5.53
C SER A 331 17.85 9.72 4.58
N ASP A 332 16.87 10.42 4.02
CA ASP A 332 17.14 11.52 3.10
C ASP A 332 17.75 12.73 3.82
N LEU A 333 17.29 13.04 5.04
CA LEU A 333 17.87 14.10 5.88
C LEU A 333 19.31 13.79 6.28
N VAL A 334 19.59 12.56 6.72
CA VAL A 334 20.95 12.13 7.11
C VAL A 334 21.89 12.18 5.92
N LEU A 335 21.48 11.68 4.75
CA LEU A 335 22.27 11.77 3.53
C LEU A 335 22.52 13.21 3.10
N GLY A 336 21.51 14.08 3.17
CA GLY A 336 21.67 15.51 2.89
C GLY A 336 22.63 16.21 3.85
N SER A 337 22.61 15.85 5.14
CA SER A 337 23.55 16.35 6.15
C SER A 337 24.98 15.91 5.84
N ILE A 338 25.18 14.63 5.51
CA ILE A 338 26.52 14.09 5.19
C ILE A 338 27.08 14.67 3.89
N ALA A 339 26.22 14.93 2.91
CA ALA A 339 26.60 15.61 1.67
C ALA A 339 26.92 17.11 1.87
N ASN A 340 26.67 17.68 3.06
CA ASN A 340 26.60 19.12 3.28
C ASN A 340 25.69 19.84 2.26
N ASN A 341 24.61 19.17 1.86
CA ASN A 341 23.65 19.61 0.86
C ASN A 341 22.25 19.14 1.26
N LEU A 342 21.66 19.85 2.22
CA LEU A 342 20.33 19.52 2.75
C LEU A 342 19.23 19.64 1.70
N PHE A 343 19.41 20.46 0.66
CA PHE A 343 18.43 20.57 -0.42
C PHE A 343 18.41 19.30 -1.29
N GLY A 344 19.58 18.68 -1.48
CA GLY A 344 19.75 17.48 -2.30
C GLY A 344 19.92 17.77 -3.79
N MET A 345 20.50 18.91 -4.16
CA MET A 345 20.86 19.16 -5.57
C MET A 345 21.90 18.13 -6.05
N PRO A 346 21.72 17.50 -7.22
CA PRO A 346 22.76 16.63 -7.77
C PRO A 346 24.00 17.43 -8.16
N SER A 347 25.17 16.79 -8.18
CA SER A 347 26.33 17.31 -8.89
C SER A 347 26.09 17.27 -10.40
N ASP A 348 26.68 18.23 -11.14
CA ASP A 348 26.45 18.41 -12.58
C ASP A 348 26.60 17.12 -13.40
N ASP A 349 27.60 16.30 -13.07
CA ASP A 349 27.88 15.04 -13.77
C ASP A 349 26.76 13.99 -13.70
N PHE A 350 25.89 14.06 -12.68
CA PHE A 350 24.84 13.05 -12.42
C PHE A 350 23.44 13.62 -12.43
N ALA A 351 23.28 14.91 -12.70
CA ALA A 351 21.99 15.56 -12.80
C ALA A 351 21.03 14.81 -13.77
N PRO A 352 21.44 14.32 -14.95
CA PRO A 352 20.54 13.60 -15.84
C PRO A 352 19.99 12.30 -15.24
N LEU A 353 20.85 11.47 -14.61
CA LEU A 353 20.43 10.21 -13.99
C LEU A 353 19.53 10.46 -12.78
N TYR A 354 19.90 11.47 -11.98
CA TYR A 354 19.14 11.91 -10.82
C TYR A 354 17.72 12.33 -11.19
N TRP A 355 17.58 13.21 -12.18
CA TRP A 355 16.28 13.71 -12.63
C TRP A 355 15.48 12.64 -13.37
N ALA A 356 16.13 11.80 -14.18
CA ALA A 356 15.49 10.68 -14.84
C ALA A 356 14.89 9.70 -13.82
N TRP A 357 15.62 9.35 -12.76
CA TRP A 357 15.09 8.53 -11.66
C TRP A 357 13.94 9.22 -10.93
N PHE A 358 14.11 10.50 -10.60
CA PHE A 358 13.09 11.28 -9.91
C PHE A 358 11.78 11.29 -10.70
N ILE A 359 11.84 11.60 -12.00
CA ILE A 359 10.66 11.63 -12.89
C ILE A 359 10.08 10.21 -13.06
N ALA A 360 10.91 9.22 -13.37
CA ALA A 360 10.51 7.83 -13.56
C ALA A 360 9.68 7.28 -12.39
N LYS A 361 10.16 7.53 -11.15
CA LYS A 361 9.47 7.11 -9.93
C LYS A 361 8.11 7.78 -9.74
N ARG A 362 7.87 8.94 -10.39
CA ARG A 362 6.65 9.74 -10.29
C ARG A 362 5.66 9.45 -11.41
N VAL A 363 6.05 8.74 -12.46
CA VAL A 363 5.17 8.39 -13.58
C VAL A 363 3.85 7.73 -13.12
N PRO A 364 3.82 6.83 -12.11
CA PRO A 364 2.56 6.27 -11.60
C PRO A 364 1.60 7.29 -10.97
N LEU A 365 2.05 8.50 -10.58
CA LEU A 365 1.15 9.56 -10.14
C LEU A 365 0.21 10.00 -11.27
N LEU A 366 0.61 9.86 -12.53
CA LEU A 366 -0.20 10.25 -13.68
C LEU A 366 -1.34 9.26 -13.98
N SER A 367 -1.59 8.27 -13.12
CA SER A 367 -2.66 7.27 -13.28
C SER A 367 -4.06 7.90 -13.31
N LEU A 368 -4.94 7.43 -14.23
CA LEU A 368 -6.24 8.03 -14.59
C LEU A 368 -7.46 7.09 -14.48
#